data_AF-A0A8S1YME9-F1
#
_entry.id   AF-A0A8S1YME9-F1
#
_cell.length_a   1.000
_cell.length_b   1.000
_cell.length_c   1.000
_cell.angle_alpha   90.00
_cell.angle_beta   90.00
_cell.angle_gamma   90.00
#
_symmetry.space_group_name_H-M   'P 1'
#
loop_
_entity.id
_entity.type
_entity.pdbx_description
1 polymer ?
#
loop_
_entity_poly.entity_id
_entity_poly.type
_entity_poly.pdbx_seq_one_letter_code
_entity_poly.pdbx_strand_id
1 'polypeptide(L)'
;MQKQPLKLIQTPSTYVTKTPEKAINTSPFRGCSFSDKQQMTPLKYNMGYPQVQQTINQNLQPQFPYYENTSPFRQETKEQLLQRILNLEDNLRVINRKYDQLKEELDKERIRKCETDRSYSQLYQKCQDYEKDFQKQQQMVKGNENKYKQIQKELIEYKEKLSERDNEIIEQKTVQEKFQRILKQKEKEINELKQKLKEEKDLRLCESDRLIQEFSQTYSELSQQNDQLIQENNELKIAILEFDNQGRSLSSKKQSEQNFQTNTDFLDDPELRQIIQEYLTNNDEYYLHQIPEKQLRTCIQIIKDIFQTIPSRQLKEIKSQQFQQPKQINEEIEINLQEVRKKREFLIKEIKQKMERIVKQKEFNIMEFNDLQREIEELKKELSSIENLIQQMEQSLLLNPHRNSCVSFDNEEFQ
;
A
#
# COMPACT_ATOMS: atom_id res chain seq x y z
N MET A 1 40.06 -17.06 6.00
CA MET A 1 40.22 -15.63 5.65
C MET A 1 39.64 -14.79 6.77
N GLN A 2 40.50 -13.96 7.37
CA GLN A 2 40.26 -13.23 8.61
C GLN A 2 39.22 -12.10 8.40
N LYS A 3 38.19 -12.06 9.25
CA LYS A 3 37.26 -10.94 9.36
C LYS A 3 37.92 -9.84 10.20
N GLN A 4 38.11 -8.66 9.62
CA GLN A 4 38.49 -7.46 10.36
C GLN A 4 37.31 -6.97 11.20
N PRO A 5 37.53 -6.51 12.45
CA PRO A 5 36.51 -5.80 13.21
C PRO A 5 36.48 -4.31 12.85
N LEU A 6 35.28 -3.76 12.67
CA LEU A 6 35.01 -2.34 12.49
C LEU A 6 35.50 -1.54 13.70
N LYS A 7 36.37 -0.56 13.45
CA LYS A 7 36.85 0.41 14.44
C LYS A 7 35.70 1.33 14.87
N LEU A 8 35.37 1.27 16.15
CA LEU A 8 34.50 2.20 16.87
C LEU A 8 35.19 3.57 16.95
N ILE A 9 34.63 4.59 16.33
CA ILE A 9 35.09 5.97 16.53
C ILE A 9 34.49 6.47 17.84
N GLN A 10 35.34 6.57 18.87
CA GLN A 10 35.04 7.28 20.12
C GLN A 10 35.15 8.79 19.87
N THR A 11 34.09 9.54 20.13
CA THR A 11 34.18 11.00 20.30
C THR A 11 34.36 11.33 21.79
N PRO A 12 35.24 12.28 22.15
CA PRO A 12 35.48 12.62 23.54
C PRO A 12 34.30 13.42 24.12
N SER A 13 33.74 12.87 25.20
CA SER A 13 32.92 13.58 26.17
C SER A 13 33.81 14.49 27.01
N THR A 14 33.53 15.80 27.03
CA THR A 14 33.69 16.70 28.20
C THR A 14 33.37 18.14 27.80
N TYR A 15 32.31 18.72 28.38
CA TYR A 15 32.32 20.02 29.06
C TYR A 15 31.04 20.11 29.91
N VAL A 16 31.17 19.69 31.16
CA VAL A 16 30.18 19.94 32.22
C VAL A 16 30.64 21.22 32.92
N THR A 17 30.00 22.35 32.64
CA THR A 17 30.12 23.54 33.51
C THR A 17 29.05 23.46 34.58
N LYS A 18 29.52 23.21 35.81
CA LYS A 18 28.76 23.29 37.06
C LYS A 18 28.43 24.76 37.34
N THR A 19 27.16 25.09 37.55
CA THR A 19 26.75 26.29 38.28
C THR A 19 26.00 25.85 39.55
N PRO A 20 26.41 26.30 40.74
CA PRO A 20 25.74 25.91 41.99
C PRO A 20 24.47 26.71 42.20
N GLU A 21 23.45 26.02 42.68
CA GLU A 21 22.22 26.56 43.24
C GLU A 21 22.50 27.51 44.42
N LYS A 22 21.86 28.68 44.43
CA LYS A 22 21.34 29.32 45.66
C LYS A 22 20.03 30.04 45.38
N ALA A 23 18.99 29.50 46.03
CA ALA A 23 17.65 29.97 46.33
C ALA A 23 17.29 31.44 46.08
N ILE A 24 16.16 31.66 45.40
CA ILE A 24 15.17 32.67 45.80
C ILE A 24 13.77 32.04 45.76
N ASN A 25 13.20 31.90 46.95
CA ASN A 25 11.78 31.67 47.22
C ASN A 25 10.91 32.71 46.49
N THR A 26 9.83 32.28 45.84
CA THR A 26 8.46 32.61 46.27
C THR A 26 7.43 31.85 45.42
N SER A 27 6.46 31.27 46.13
CA SER A 27 5.35 30.42 45.71
C SER A 27 4.27 31.14 44.87
N PRO A 28 3.27 30.41 44.33
CA PRO A 28 2.49 30.83 43.17
C PRO A 28 1.19 31.53 43.57
N PHE A 29 0.75 32.51 42.78
CA PHE A 29 -0.61 33.05 42.90
C PHE A 29 -1.52 32.47 41.81
N ARG A 30 -2.59 31.84 42.29
CA ARG A 30 -3.72 31.30 41.53
C ARG A 30 -4.40 32.39 40.69
N GLY A 31 -4.94 31.96 39.57
CA GLY A 31 -5.83 32.78 38.75
C GLY A 31 -7.15 33.12 39.44
N CYS A 32 -7.72 34.23 38.99
CA CYS A 32 -9.16 34.48 39.03
C CYS A 32 -9.52 35.28 37.76
N SER A 33 -10.38 34.66 36.95
CA SER A 33 -11.19 35.27 35.90
C SER A 33 -12.11 36.35 36.46
N PHE A 34 -12.33 37.47 35.76
CA PHE A 34 -13.66 38.09 35.60
C PHE A 34 -13.64 39.05 34.40
N SER A 35 -14.67 38.90 33.57
CA SER A 35 -15.07 39.80 32.50
C SER A 35 -15.94 40.94 33.03
N ASP A 36 -16.01 41.98 32.21
CA ASP A 36 -17.10 42.94 32.04
C ASP A 36 -17.27 44.15 32.97
N LYS A 37 -17.20 45.30 32.27
CA LYS A 37 -17.82 46.60 32.52
C LYS A 37 -17.31 47.37 33.73
N GLN A 38 -16.42 48.33 33.47
CA GLN A 38 -16.58 49.70 33.98
C GLN A 38 -15.72 50.73 33.23
N GLN A 39 -16.44 51.62 32.53
CA GLN A 39 -16.22 53.05 32.34
C GLN A 39 -14.79 53.57 32.12
N MET A 40 -14.56 53.97 30.87
CA MET A 40 -13.59 54.99 30.47
C MET A 40 -13.78 56.27 31.30
N THR A 41 -12.81 56.59 32.15
CA THR A 41 -12.50 57.97 32.55
C THR A 41 -11.01 58.19 32.35
N PRO A 42 -10.57 59.23 31.62
CA PRO A 42 -9.15 59.55 31.54
C PRO A 42 -8.68 59.98 32.93
N LEU A 43 -7.64 59.32 33.45
CA LEU A 43 -6.85 59.82 34.55
C LEU A 43 -6.35 61.22 34.19
N LYS A 44 -6.86 62.23 34.90
CA LYS A 44 -6.28 63.58 34.88
C LYS A 44 -4.85 63.46 35.39
N TYR A 45 -3.88 63.50 34.49
CA TYR A 45 -2.51 63.81 34.86
C TYR A 45 -2.51 65.23 35.43
N ASN A 46 -2.37 65.33 36.75
CA ASN A 46 -1.95 66.55 37.40
C ASN A 46 -0.60 66.94 36.77
N MET A 47 -0.62 67.95 35.89
CA MET A 47 0.56 68.75 35.58
C MET A 47 0.97 69.46 36.86
N GLY A 48 1.75 68.76 37.68
CA GLY A 48 2.49 69.36 38.78
C GLY A 48 3.50 70.31 38.16
N TYR A 49 3.16 71.60 38.18
CA TYR A 49 4.17 72.64 38.14
C TYR A 49 5.22 72.29 39.19
N PRO A 50 6.53 72.43 38.89
CA PRO A 50 7.52 72.37 39.96
C PRO A 50 7.12 73.47 40.95
N GLN A 51 6.65 73.09 42.14
CA GLN A 51 6.73 73.99 43.27
C GLN A 51 8.22 74.25 43.44
N VAL A 52 8.65 75.40 42.94
CA VAL A 52 9.83 76.06 43.47
C VAL A 52 9.49 76.25 44.94
N GLN A 53 10.01 75.37 45.80
CA GLN A 53 10.09 75.65 47.22
C GLN A 53 10.89 76.93 47.33
N GLN A 54 10.18 78.05 47.48
CA GLN A 54 10.74 79.22 48.12
C GLN A 54 11.08 78.77 49.53
N THR A 55 12.30 78.29 49.72
CA THR A 55 12.96 78.39 51.01
C THR A 55 13.05 79.88 51.28
N ILE A 56 12.05 80.38 52.02
CA ILE A 56 12.11 81.69 52.66
C ILE A 56 13.24 81.57 53.66
N ASN A 57 14.43 81.97 53.23
CA ASN A 57 15.56 82.18 54.11
C ASN A 57 15.17 83.39 55.00
N GLN A 58 14.62 83.12 56.19
CA GLN A 58 14.23 84.12 57.20
C GLN A 58 15.43 84.84 57.85
N ASN A 59 16.52 85.09 57.11
CA ASN A 59 17.72 85.74 57.63
C ASN A 59 18.41 86.65 56.61
N LEU A 60 17.62 87.36 55.80
CA LEU A 60 18.08 88.60 55.18
C LEU A 60 17.19 89.72 55.69
N GLN A 61 17.55 90.26 56.85
CA GLN A 61 17.23 91.64 57.16
C GLN A 61 17.67 92.49 55.97
N PRO A 62 16.76 93.13 55.22
CA PRO A 62 17.19 94.22 54.41
C PRO A 62 17.49 95.34 55.39
N GLN A 63 18.77 95.59 55.68
CA GLN A 63 19.18 96.88 56.20
C GLN A 63 18.95 97.91 55.09
N PHE A 64 17.69 98.28 54.87
CA PHE A 64 17.39 99.60 54.38
C PHE A 64 17.73 100.55 55.53
N PRO A 65 18.62 101.53 55.33
CA PRO A 65 18.82 102.58 56.33
C PRO A 65 17.44 103.22 56.53
N TYR A 66 16.90 103.08 57.73
CA TYR A 66 15.78 103.90 58.18
C TYR A 66 16.30 105.34 58.19
N TYR A 67 16.03 106.09 57.12
CA TYR A 67 16.18 107.53 57.18
C TYR A 67 15.01 108.04 58.00
N GLU A 68 15.25 108.23 59.30
CA GLU A 68 14.42 109.14 60.08
C GLU A 68 14.33 110.45 59.30
N ASN A 69 13.10 110.86 58.98
CA ASN A 69 12.79 112.22 58.58
C ASN A 69 13.02 113.14 59.78
N THR A 70 14.28 113.45 60.04
CA THR A 70 14.70 114.65 60.74
C THR A 70 15.71 115.36 59.85
N SER A 71 15.25 116.44 59.22
CA SER A 71 16.17 117.42 58.67
C SER A 71 16.90 118.08 59.84
N PRO A 72 18.23 118.11 59.80
CA PRO A 72 18.91 119.37 60.02
C PRO A 72 19.55 119.74 58.69
N PHE A 73 19.31 120.96 58.23
CA PHE A 73 20.22 121.65 57.33
C PHE A 73 21.62 121.68 57.99
N ARG A 74 22.41 120.62 57.84
CA ARG A 74 23.85 120.67 57.98
C ARG A 74 24.38 121.20 56.66
N GLN A 75 25.06 122.35 56.71
CA GLN A 75 25.90 122.78 55.59
C GLN A 75 27.04 121.77 55.44
N GLU A 76 26.87 120.79 54.54
CA GLU A 76 27.96 119.91 54.12
C GLU A 76 29.07 120.77 53.52
N THR A 77 30.31 120.54 53.95
CA THR A 77 31.47 121.21 53.35
C THR A 77 31.65 120.69 51.91
N LYS A 78 32.17 121.54 51.02
CA LYS A 78 32.41 121.18 49.60
C LYS A 78 33.20 119.87 49.46
N GLU A 79 34.12 119.61 50.39
CA GLU A 79 34.97 118.42 50.44
C GLU A 79 34.20 117.15 50.84
N GLN A 80 33.25 117.23 51.78
CA GLN A 80 32.36 116.12 52.15
C GLN A 80 31.43 115.73 50.99
N LEU A 81 30.90 116.72 50.27
CA LEU A 81 30.05 116.49 49.10
C LEU A 81 30.83 115.83 47.95
N LEU A 82 32.07 116.26 47.71
CA LEU A 82 32.98 115.64 46.73
C LEU A 82 33.30 114.17 47.09
N GLN A 83 33.62 113.87 48.37
CA GLN A 83 33.84 112.48 48.79
C GLN A 83 32.58 111.62 48.63
N ARG A 84 31.40 112.17 48.94
CA ARG A 84 30.13 111.47 48.75
C ARG A 84 29.86 111.16 47.28
N ILE A 85 30.14 112.10 46.38
CA ILE A 85 30.04 111.91 44.93
C ILE A 85 30.99 110.79 44.47
N LEU A 86 32.27 110.84 44.87
CA LEU A 86 33.26 109.80 44.51
C LEU A 86 32.84 108.41 45.02
N ASN A 87 32.35 108.31 46.26
CA ASN A 87 31.84 107.05 46.82
C ASN A 87 30.61 106.53 46.05
N LEU A 88 29.72 107.42 45.62
CA LEU A 88 28.55 107.04 44.81
C LEU A 88 28.96 106.59 43.40
N GLU A 89 29.94 107.25 42.78
CA GLU A 89 30.50 106.85 41.49
C GLU A 89 31.17 105.47 41.56
N ASP A 90 31.95 105.20 42.62
CA ASP A 90 32.56 103.89 42.82
C ASP A 90 31.51 102.81 43.12
N ASN A 91 30.48 103.10 43.92
CA ASN A 91 29.36 102.19 44.15
C ASN A 91 28.60 101.89 42.85
N LEU A 92 28.32 102.90 42.02
CA LEU A 92 27.68 102.73 40.71
C LEU A 92 28.55 101.87 39.79
N ARG A 93 29.87 102.07 39.79
CA ARG A 93 30.81 101.25 39.02
C ARG A 93 30.78 99.78 39.46
N VAL A 94 30.73 99.52 40.77
CA VAL A 94 30.62 98.16 41.32
C VAL A 94 29.27 97.52 40.97
N ILE A 95 28.17 98.28 41.08
CA ILE A 95 26.82 97.80 40.74
C ILE A 95 26.74 97.46 39.25
N ASN A 96 27.26 98.31 38.36
CA ASN A 96 27.26 98.05 36.92
C ASN A 96 28.08 96.79 36.57
N ARG A 97 29.26 96.59 37.18
CA ARG A 97 30.04 95.36 36.99
C ARG A 97 29.27 94.11 37.43
N LYS A 98 28.60 94.16 38.59
CA LYS A 98 27.77 93.05 39.07
C LYS A 98 26.56 92.80 38.16
N TYR A 99 25.95 93.85 37.65
CA TYR A 99 24.84 93.75 36.70
C TYR A 99 25.28 93.06 35.41
N ASP A 100 26.42 93.47 34.83
CA ASP A 100 26.96 92.85 33.61
C ASP A 100 27.33 91.38 33.84
N GLN A 101 27.92 91.04 35.00
CA GLN A 101 28.21 89.66 35.38
C GLN A 101 26.94 88.81 35.51
N LEU A 102 25.93 89.29 36.25
CA LEU A 102 24.66 88.58 36.41
C LEU A 102 23.92 88.42 35.08
N LYS A 103 24.03 89.39 34.17
CA LYS A 103 23.47 89.30 32.82
C LYS A 103 24.17 88.21 32.00
N GLU A 104 25.49 88.15 32.03
CA GLU A 104 26.26 87.10 31.36
C GLU A 104 25.96 85.71 31.93
N GLU A 105 25.83 85.59 33.26
CA GLU A 105 25.43 84.34 33.93
C GLU A 105 24.02 83.91 33.52
N LEU A 106 23.06 84.85 33.46
CA LEU A 106 21.70 84.58 33.02
C LEU A 106 21.67 84.08 31.56
N ASP A 107 22.47 84.67 30.68
CA ASP A 107 22.55 84.25 29.28
C ASP A 107 23.19 82.85 29.16
N LYS A 108 24.24 82.56 29.93
CA LYS A 108 24.83 81.20 30.01
C LYS A 108 23.80 80.17 30.50
N GLU A 109 23.02 80.50 31.53
CA GLU A 109 22.01 79.59 32.08
C GLU A 109 20.86 79.35 31.09
N ARG A 110 20.44 80.37 30.33
CA ARG A 110 19.47 80.21 29.23
C ARG A 110 19.97 79.24 28.17
N ILE A 111 21.23 79.36 27.74
CA ILE A 111 21.84 78.45 26.76
C ILE A 111 21.85 77.01 27.31
N ARG A 112 22.32 76.79 28.53
CA ARG A 112 22.33 75.46 29.17
C ARG A 112 20.94 74.84 29.26
N LYS A 113 19.93 75.65 29.58
CA LYS A 113 18.54 75.19 29.63
C LYS A 113 18.08 74.72 28.24
N CYS A 114 18.33 75.50 27.18
CA CYS A 114 18.00 75.10 25.82
C CYS A 114 18.72 73.82 25.38
N GLU A 115 19.99 73.64 25.75
CA GLU A 115 20.74 72.41 25.49
C GLU A 115 20.17 71.20 26.24
N THR A 116 19.78 71.40 27.50
CA THR A 116 19.15 70.38 28.33
C THR A 116 17.79 69.96 27.77
N ASP A 117 16.96 70.93 27.37
CA ASP A 117 15.66 70.67 26.75
C ASP A 117 15.81 69.89 25.44
N ARG A 118 16.81 70.25 24.61
CA ARG A 118 17.13 69.51 23.37
C ARG A 118 17.57 68.08 23.66
N SER A 119 18.44 67.89 24.65
CA SER A 119 18.90 66.57 25.08
C SER A 119 17.74 65.71 25.58
N TYR A 120 16.83 66.29 26.38
CA TYR A 120 15.63 65.63 26.85
C TYR A 120 14.73 65.18 25.69
N SER A 121 14.46 66.06 24.72
CA SER A 121 13.67 65.70 23.54
C SER A 121 14.30 64.55 22.73
N GLN A 122 15.62 64.56 22.57
CA GLN A 122 16.33 63.47 21.88
C GLN A 122 16.26 62.14 22.66
N LEU A 123 16.41 62.19 23.98
CA LEU A 123 16.31 61.01 24.84
C LEU A 123 14.89 60.44 24.83
N TYR A 124 13.89 61.32 24.89
CA TYR A 124 12.47 60.94 24.82
C TYR A 124 12.15 60.23 23.50
N GLN A 125 12.63 60.76 22.37
CA GLN A 125 12.44 60.12 21.07
C GLN A 125 13.08 58.72 21.02
N LYS A 126 14.32 58.58 21.54
CA LYS A 126 14.99 57.27 21.63
C LYS A 126 14.20 56.28 22.48
N CYS A 127 13.61 56.72 23.59
CA CYS A 127 12.76 55.87 24.43
C CYS A 127 11.53 55.37 23.65
N GLN A 128 10.88 56.24 22.88
CA GLN A 128 9.75 55.84 22.04
C GLN A 128 10.16 54.85 20.95
N ASP A 129 11.33 55.04 20.33
CA ASP A 129 11.82 54.13 19.30
C ASP A 129 12.14 52.74 19.88
N TYR A 130 12.78 52.70 21.07
CA TYR A 130 13.00 51.45 21.79
C TYR A 130 11.71 50.74 22.21
N GLU A 131 10.68 51.49 22.62
CA GLU A 131 9.38 50.91 22.96
C GLU A 131 8.71 50.27 21.74
N LYS A 132 8.76 50.93 20.58
CA LYS A 132 8.26 50.36 19.32
C LYS A 132 9.01 49.10 18.92
N ASP A 133 10.33 49.11 19.02
CA ASP A 133 11.15 47.95 18.67
C ASP A 133 10.93 46.79 19.65
N PHE A 134 10.76 47.07 20.94
CA PHE A 134 10.38 46.06 21.93
C PHE A 134 9.03 45.42 21.59
N GLN A 135 8.02 46.21 21.20
CA GLN A 135 6.71 45.68 20.79
C GLN A 135 6.82 44.80 19.53
N LYS A 136 7.63 45.20 18.53
CA LYS A 136 7.90 44.36 17.34
C LYS A 136 8.56 43.05 17.72
N GLN A 137 9.57 43.07 18.59
CA GLN A 137 10.25 41.86 19.06
C GLN A 137 9.28 40.94 19.81
N GLN A 138 8.40 41.50 20.64
CA GLN A 138 7.39 40.72 21.35
C GLN A 138 6.42 40.02 20.38
N GLN A 139 6.00 40.69 19.31
CA GLN A 139 5.16 40.07 18.27
C GLN A 139 5.91 38.98 17.51
N MET A 140 7.18 39.19 17.17
CA MET A 140 8.02 38.18 16.52
C MET A 140 8.20 36.93 17.40
N VAL A 141 8.44 37.09 18.70
CA VAL A 141 8.55 35.98 19.65
C VAL A 141 7.25 35.18 19.70
N LYS A 142 6.09 35.84 19.80
CA LYS A 142 4.77 35.16 19.75
C LYS A 142 4.57 34.39 18.43
N GLY A 143 4.95 34.98 17.30
CA GLY A 143 4.90 34.32 16.00
C GLY A 143 5.78 33.07 15.94
N ASN A 144 7.00 33.14 16.47
CA ASN A 144 7.92 32.02 16.53
C ASN A 144 7.44 30.91 17.48
N GLU A 145 6.84 31.27 18.62
CA GLU A 145 6.26 30.30 19.55
C GLU A 145 5.12 29.50 18.89
N ASN A 146 4.27 30.16 18.10
CA ASN A 146 3.21 29.49 17.34
C ASN A 146 3.78 28.54 16.28
N LYS A 147 4.81 28.96 15.54
CA LYS A 147 5.51 28.10 14.58
C LYS A 147 6.13 26.89 15.26
N TYR A 148 6.78 27.08 16.41
CA TYR A 148 7.35 25.99 17.19
C TYR A 148 6.28 24.97 17.61
N LYS A 149 5.13 25.45 18.12
CA LYS A 149 4.00 24.57 18.49
C LYS A 149 3.44 23.81 17.30
N GLN A 150 3.37 24.43 16.12
CA GLN A 150 2.93 23.77 14.90
C GLN A 150 3.91 22.65 14.49
N ILE A 151 5.21 22.97 14.40
CA ILE A 151 6.25 21.99 14.05
C ILE A 151 6.28 20.84 15.06
N GLN A 152 6.07 21.13 16.34
CA GLN A 152 6.00 20.11 17.38
C GLN A 152 4.82 19.15 17.18
N LYS A 153 3.65 19.65 16.79
CA LYS A 153 2.49 18.81 16.46
C LYS A 153 2.76 17.93 15.23
N GLU A 154 3.27 18.53 14.15
CA GLU A 154 3.63 17.81 12.94
C GLU A 154 4.65 16.68 13.24
N LEU A 155 5.64 16.94 14.10
CA LEU A 155 6.63 15.95 14.50
C LEU A 155 6.03 14.78 15.30
N ILE A 156 5.01 15.03 16.13
CA ILE A 156 4.29 13.97 16.84
C ILE A 156 3.51 13.11 15.85
N GLU A 157 2.76 13.73 14.92
CA GLU A 157 2.02 13.00 13.89
C GLU A 157 2.94 12.15 13.00
N TYR A 158 4.12 12.66 12.63
CA TYR A 158 5.10 11.90 11.87
C TYR A 158 5.63 10.70 12.65
N LYS A 159 5.85 10.82 13.96
CA LYS A 159 6.28 9.70 14.81
C LYS A 159 5.21 8.62 14.92
N GLU A 160 3.95 9.01 15.05
CA GLU A 160 2.82 8.08 15.11
C GLU A 160 2.71 7.31 13.78
N LYS A 161 2.75 8.00 12.64
CA LYS A 161 2.75 7.36 11.31
C LYS A 161 3.93 6.42 11.11
N LEU A 162 5.12 6.78 11.60
CA LEU A 162 6.30 5.91 11.53
C LEU A 162 6.07 4.62 12.34
N SER A 163 5.52 4.76 13.55
CA SER A 163 5.19 3.61 14.41
C SER A 163 4.14 2.70 13.78
N GLU A 164 3.13 3.24 13.12
CA GLU A 164 2.13 2.45 12.38
C GLU A 164 2.79 1.64 11.26
N ARG A 165 3.67 2.28 10.47
CA ARG A 165 4.42 1.60 9.40
C ARG A 165 5.35 0.50 9.93
N ASP A 166 6.01 0.73 11.06
CA ASP A 166 6.85 -0.29 11.68
C ASP A 166 6.02 -1.51 12.12
N ASN A 167 4.82 -1.28 12.65
CA ASN A 167 3.89 -2.36 13.01
C ASN A 167 3.42 -3.14 11.76
N GLU A 168 3.06 -2.44 10.67
CA GLU A 168 2.70 -3.08 9.39
C GLU A 168 3.84 -3.98 8.86
N ILE A 169 5.09 -3.51 8.95
CA ILE A 169 6.27 -4.28 8.53
C ILE A 169 6.41 -5.55 9.37
N ILE A 170 6.21 -5.46 10.68
CA ILE A 170 6.26 -6.62 11.58
C ILE A 170 5.17 -7.63 11.20
N GLU A 171 3.93 -7.18 10.99
CA GLU A 171 2.84 -8.05 10.56
C GLU A 171 3.14 -8.74 9.23
N GLN A 172 3.59 -7.99 8.22
CA GLN A 172 3.99 -8.55 6.92
C GLN A 172 5.09 -9.60 7.05
N LYS A 173 6.08 -9.37 7.92
CA LYS A 173 7.14 -10.34 8.20
C LYS A 173 6.59 -11.63 8.81
N THR A 174 5.64 -11.54 9.76
CA THR A 174 5.02 -12.74 10.34
C THR A 174 4.21 -13.53 9.30
N VAL A 175 3.52 -12.85 8.39
CA VAL A 175 2.78 -13.47 7.29
C VAL A 175 3.74 -14.15 6.31
N GLN A 176 4.85 -13.49 5.95
CA GLN A 176 5.89 -14.05 5.09
C GLN A 176 6.50 -15.33 5.70
N GLU A 177 6.79 -15.33 7.01
CA GLU A 177 7.28 -16.51 7.71
C GLU A 177 6.27 -17.67 7.70
N LYS A 178 4.97 -17.38 7.85
CA LYS A 178 3.91 -18.41 7.71
C LYS A 178 3.89 -19.01 6.32
N PHE A 179 3.93 -18.18 5.26
CA PHE A 179 3.97 -18.67 3.88
C PHE A 179 5.22 -19.50 3.58
N GLN A 180 6.39 -19.12 4.09
CA GLN A 180 7.61 -19.91 3.93
C GLN A 180 7.50 -21.29 4.60
N ARG A 181 6.84 -21.39 5.76
CA ARG A 181 6.58 -22.70 6.41
C ARG A 181 5.64 -23.56 5.57
N ILE A 182 4.57 -22.98 5.04
CA ILE A 182 3.62 -23.67 4.16
C ILE A 182 4.32 -24.16 2.89
N LEU A 183 5.15 -23.33 2.26
CA LEU A 183 5.93 -23.70 1.08
C LEU A 183 6.83 -24.91 1.37
N LYS A 184 7.60 -24.88 2.47
CA LYS A 184 8.45 -26.01 2.87
C LYS A 184 7.64 -27.28 3.14
N GLN A 185 6.45 -27.15 3.71
CA GLN A 185 5.57 -28.30 3.92
C GLN A 185 5.07 -28.88 2.59
N LYS A 186 4.60 -28.03 1.67
CA LYS A 186 4.14 -28.47 0.35
C LYS A 186 5.24 -29.06 -0.51
N GLU A 187 6.46 -28.54 -0.40
CA GLU A 187 7.63 -29.11 -1.06
C GLU A 187 7.95 -30.52 -0.56
N LYS A 188 7.81 -30.77 0.75
CA LYS A 188 7.92 -32.13 1.31
C LYS A 188 6.82 -33.06 0.79
N GLU A 189 5.57 -32.63 0.83
CA GLU A 189 4.43 -33.42 0.31
C GLU A 189 4.62 -33.79 -1.17
N ILE A 190 5.09 -32.85 -1.99
CA ILE A 190 5.39 -33.09 -3.42
C ILE A 190 6.49 -34.15 -3.58
N ASN A 191 7.57 -34.07 -2.78
CA ASN A 191 8.66 -35.01 -2.86
C ASN A 191 8.23 -36.42 -2.41
N GLU A 192 7.41 -36.52 -1.36
CA GLU A 192 6.82 -37.78 -0.92
C GLU A 192 5.92 -38.40 -1.99
N LEU A 193 5.06 -37.59 -2.63
CA LEU A 193 4.20 -38.07 -3.73
C LEU A 193 5.01 -38.50 -4.96
N LYS A 194 6.07 -37.78 -5.32
CA LYS A 194 6.99 -38.17 -6.39
C LYS A 194 7.66 -39.52 -6.10
N GLN A 195 8.07 -39.74 -4.85
CA GLN A 195 8.65 -41.01 -4.44
C GLN A 195 7.64 -42.16 -4.55
N LYS A 196 6.42 -41.99 -4.01
CA LYS A 196 5.35 -42.99 -4.12
C LYS A 196 5.00 -43.33 -5.56
N LEU A 197 4.92 -42.31 -6.43
CA LEU A 197 4.67 -42.51 -7.86
C LEU A 197 5.77 -43.33 -8.53
N LYS A 198 7.04 -43.12 -8.14
CA LYS A 198 8.16 -43.91 -8.64
C LYS A 198 8.05 -45.37 -8.18
N GLU A 199 7.80 -45.59 -6.90
CA GLU A 199 7.63 -46.93 -6.32
C GLU A 199 6.46 -47.70 -6.98
N GLU A 200 5.32 -47.03 -7.24
CA GLU A 200 4.18 -47.65 -7.94
C GLU A 200 4.52 -48.00 -9.40
N LYS A 201 5.27 -47.16 -10.11
CA LYS A 201 5.75 -47.46 -11.47
C LYS A 201 6.67 -48.68 -11.49
N ASP A 202 7.61 -48.75 -10.55
CA ASP A 202 8.54 -49.87 -10.44
C ASP A 202 7.79 -51.18 -10.10
N LEU A 203 6.78 -51.11 -9.22
CA LEU A 203 5.91 -52.26 -8.91
C LEU A 203 5.09 -52.72 -10.11
N ARG A 204 4.44 -51.82 -10.85
CA ARG A 204 3.67 -52.18 -12.05
C ARG A 204 4.55 -52.78 -13.14
N LEU A 205 5.79 -52.32 -13.27
CA LEU A 205 6.74 -52.91 -14.22
C LEU A 205 7.03 -54.37 -13.83
N CYS A 206 7.36 -54.63 -12.56
CA CYS A 206 7.58 -55.98 -12.05
C CYS A 206 6.34 -56.89 -12.22
N GLU A 207 5.14 -56.39 -11.94
CA GLU A 207 3.90 -57.14 -12.16
C GLU A 207 3.65 -57.45 -13.64
N SER A 208 3.90 -56.48 -14.52
CA SER A 208 3.80 -56.66 -15.97
C SER A 208 4.77 -57.73 -16.46
N ASP A 209 6.03 -57.68 -16.03
CA ASP A 209 7.04 -58.67 -16.40
C ASP A 209 6.65 -60.07 -15.92
N ARG A 210 6.13 -60.18 -14.69
CA ARG A 210 5.63 -61.45 -14.14
C ARG A 210 4.48 -62.02 -14.97
N LEU A 211 3.50 -61.18 -15.35
CA LEU A 211 2.36 -61.59 -16.17
C LEU A 211 2.79 -62.01 -17.58
N ILE A 212 3.75 -61.30 -18.19
CA ILE A 212 4.32 -61.67 -19.49
C ILE A 212 5.00 -63.04 -19.40
N GLN A 213 5.73 -63.30 -18.31
CA GLN A 213 6.37 -64.60 -18.09
C GLN A 213 5.34 -65.72 -17.90
N GLU A 214 4.32 -65.53 -17.05
CA GLU A 214 3.23 -66.48 -16.85
C GLU A 214 2.49 -66.78 -18.16
N PHE A 215 2.20 -65.75 -18.96
CA PHE A 215 1.54 -65.91 -20.26
C PHE A 215 2.43 -66.67 -21.25
N SER A 216 3.71 -66.32 -21.34
CA SER A 216 4.66 -66.98 -22.24
C SER A 216 4.82 -68.46 -21.91
N GLN A 217 4.87 -68.79 -20.61
CA GLN A 217 4.94 -70.17 -20.16
C GLN A 217 3.66 -70.95 -20.51
N THR A 218 2.49 -70.38 -20.20
CA THR A 218 1.20 -71.00 -20.52
C THR A 218 1.04 -71.22 -22.03
N TYR A 219 1.44 -70.23 -22.84
CA TYR A 219 1.42 -70.33 -24.30
C TYR A 219 2.34 -71.46 -24.80
N SER A 220 3.55 -71.57 -24.26
CA SER A 220 4.48 -72.65 -24.60
C SER A 220 3.91 -74.03 -24.25
N GLU A 221 3.29 -74.17 -23.08
CA GLU A 221 2.65 -75.41 -22.64
C GLU A 221 1.49 -75.81 -23.57
N LEU A 222 0.61 -74.85 -23.92
CA LEU A 222 -0.48 -75.07 -24.85
C LEU A 222 0.00 -75.40 -26.27
N SER A 223 1.07 -74.74 -26.74
CA SER A 223 1.68 -75.04 -28.03
C SER A 223 2.19 -76.48 -28.08
N GLN A 224 2.90 -76.92 -27.03
CA GLN A 224 3.40 -78.30 -26.94
C GLN A 224 2.26 -79.33 -26.88
N GLN A 225 1.19 -79.05 -26.13
CA GLN A 225 0.01 -79.91 -26.09
C GLN A 225 -0.66 -80.01 -27.46
N ASN A 226 -0.76 -78.90 -28.19
CA ASN A 226 -1.32 -78.90 -29.54
C ASN A 226 -0.46 -79.72 -30.50
N ASP A 227 0.87 -79.59 -30.43
CA ASP A 227 1.79 -80.40 -31.24
C ASP A 227 1.66 -81.90 -30.93
N GLN A 228 1.49 -82.27 -29.65
CA GLN A 228 1.20 -83.65 -29.23
C GLN A 228 -0.12 -84.15 -29.82
N LEU A 229 -1.19 -83.36 -29.73
CA LEU A 229 -2.50 -83.72 -30.30
C LEU A 229 -2.43 -83.88 -31.83
N ILE A 230 -1.68 -83.03 -32.52
CA ILE A 230 -1.44 -83.17 -33.96
C ILE A 230 -0.73 -84.49 -34.26
N GLN A 231 0.28 -84.84 -33.47
CA GLN A 231 1.01 -86.10 -33.62
C GLN A 231 0.09 -87.32 -33.38
N GLU A 232 -0.66 -87.33 -32.28
CA GLU A 232 -1.64 -88.39 -31.97
C GLU A 232 -2.69 -88.54 -33.08
N ASN A 233 -3.18 -87.41 -33.62
CA ASN A 233 -4.13 -87.41 -34.74
C ASN A 233 -3.51 -88.03 -36.00
N ASN A 234 -2.24 -87.75 -36.29
CA ASN A 234 -1.53 -88.35 -37.42
C ASN A 234 -1.30 -89.85 -37.23
N GLU A 235 -0.94 -90.29 -36.02
CA GLU A 235 -0.82 -91.72 -35.68
C GLU A 235 -2.16 -92.45 -35.83
N LEU A 236 -3.26 -91.85 -35.37
CA LEU A 236 -4.61 -92.38 -35.55
C LEU A 236 -4.99 -92.49 -37.04
N LYS A 237 -4.68 -91.48 -37.86
CA LYS A 237 -4.91 -91.54 -39.30
C LYS A 237 -4.15 -92.71 -39.94
N ILE A 238 -2.90 -92.94 -39.54
CA ILE A 238 -2.11 -94.08 -40.02
C ILE A 238 -2.76 -95.39 -39.58
N ALA A 239 -3.14 -95.54 -38.31
CA ALA A 239 -3.79 -96.75 -37.80
C ALA A 239 -5.12 -97.05 -38.50
N ILE A 240 -5.93 -96.03 -38.81
CA ILE A 240 -7.16 -96.17 -39.59
C ILE A 240 -6.83 -96.66 -41.00
N LEU A 241 -5.85 -96.06 -41.68
CA LEU A 241 -5.41 -96.49 -43.01
C LEU A 241 -4.90 -97.93 -43.01
N GLU A 242 -4.17 -98.35 -41.98
CA GLU A 242 -3.71 -99.73 -41.82
C GLU A 242 -4.88 -100.70 -41.61
N PHE A 243 -5.86 -100.33 -40.79
CA PHE A 243 -7.08 -101.13 -40.59
C PHE A 243 -7.91 -101.26 -41.88
N ASP A 244 -8.11 -100.16 -42.61
CA ASP A 244 -8.79 -100.15 -43.91
C ASP A 244 -8.06 -101.00 -44.96
N ASN A 245 -6.73 -101.05 -44.92
CA ASN A 245 -5.92 -101.89 -45.80
C ASN A 245 -5.96 -103.38 -45.39
N GLN A 246 -6.07 -103.71 -44.11
CA GLN A 246 -6.29 -105.09 -43.64
C GLN A 246 -7.71 -105.60 -43.93
N GLY A 247 -8.69 -104.70 -44.02
CA GLY A 247 -10.07 -105.00 -44.45
C GLY A 247 -10.22 -105.34 -45.95
N ARG A 248 -9.20 -105.11 -46.79
CA ARG A 248 -9.25 -105.38 -48.25
C ARG A 248 -8.89 -106.81 -48.67
N SER A 249 -8.95 -107.80 -47.76
CA SER A 249 -8.84 -109.23 -48.12
C SER A 249 -10.16 -110.00 -48.12
N LEU A 250 -11.31 -109.37 -47.84
CA LEU A 250 -12.62 -110.03 -47.95
C LEU A 250 -13.65 -109.10 -48.62
N SER A 251 -13.83 -109.31 -49.92
CA SER A 251 -15.07 -109.12 -50.69
C SER A 251 -16.13 -108.14 -50.13
N SER A 252 -16.23 -106.94 -50.70
CA SER A 252 -17.26 -106.65 -51.73
C SER A 252 -17.28 -105.16 -52.06
N LYS A 253 -17.25 -104.87 -53.36
CA LYS A 253 -17.63 -103.58 -53.92
C LYS A 253 -19.10 -103.33 -53.61
N LYS A 254 -19.40 -102.26 -52.86
CA LYS A 254 -20.40 -101.21 -53.17
C LYS A 254 -20.74 -100.40 -51.91
N GLN A 255 -20.93 -99.11 -52.12
CA GLN A 255 -21.44 -98.08 -51.20
C GLN A 255 -20.41 -97.41 -50.27
N SER A 256 -19.59 -96.56 -50.87
CA SER A 256 -18.97 -95.42 -50.19
C SER A 256 -19.24 -94.15 -51.02
N GLU A 257 -20.49 -93.68 -50.99
CA GLU A 257 -20.85 -92.31 -51.35
C GLU A 257 -21.98 -91.88 -50.41
N GLN A 258 -21.61 -91.53 -49.17
CA GLN A 258 -22.42 -90.62 -48.36
C GLN A 258 -21.48 -89.61 -47.73
N ASN A 259 -21.36 -88.51 -48.47
CA ASN A 259 -21.03 -87.15 -48.08
C ASN A 259 -20.86 -86.90 -46.57
N PHE A 260 -19.64 -86.57 -46.17
CA PHE A 260 -19.42 -85.56 -45.14
C PHE A 260 -18.76 -84.35 -45.80
N GLN A 261 -19.58 -83.52 -46.44
CA GLN A 261 -19.23 -82.13 -46.71
C GLN A 261 -19.43 -81.34 -45.42
N THR A 262 -18.40 -81.26 -44.58
CA THR A 262 -18.31 -80.29 -43.49
C THR A 262 -17.69 -79.00 -44.02
N ASN A 263 -18.35 -78.34 -44.96
CA ASN A 263 -17.97 -77.01 -45.46
C ASN A 263 -19.22 -76.24 -45.88
N THR A 264 -19.96 -75.74 -44.89
CA THR A 264 -20.78 -74.54 -45.06
C THR A 264 -20.35 -73.59 -43.96
N ASP A 265 -19.40 -72.71 -44.28
CA ASP A 265 -19.18 -71.50 -43.50
C ASP A 265 -20.50 -70.73 -43.52
N PHE A 266 -21.26 -70.80 -42.42
CA PHE A 266 -22.53 -70.07 -42.25
C PHE A 266 -22.36 -68.54 -42.42
N LEU A 267 -21.12 -68.06 -42.39
CA LEU A 267 -20.79 -66.68 -42.71
C LEU A 267 -20.98 -66.38 -44.20
N ASP A 268 -20.84 -67.30 -45.14
CA ASP A 268 -20.89 -66.99 -46.58
C ASP A 268 -22.26 -67.18 -47.24
N ASP A 269 -23.31 -67.46 -46.46
CA ASP A 269 -24.68 -67.52 -46.95
C ASP A 269 -25.28 -66.09 -47.10
N PRO A 270 -25.49 -65.59 -48.34
CA PRO A 270 -25.98 -64.23 -48.57
C PRO A 270 -27.44 -64.05 -48.13
N GLU A 271 -28.26 -65.11 -48.15
CA GLU A 271 -29.65 -65.04 -47.67
C GLU A 271 -29.69 -64.89 -46.15
N LEU A 272 -28.86 -65.66 -45.44
CA LEU A 272 -28.74 -65.57 -43.99
C LEU A 272 -28.25 -64.18 -43.54
N ARG A 273 -27.26 -63.60 -44.24
CA ARG A 273 -26.80 -62.22 -43.96
C ARG A 273 -27.91 -61.20 -44.13
N GLN A 274 -28.71 -61.32 -45.19
CA GLN A 274 -29.81 -60.38 -45.47
C GLN A 274 -30.88 -60.47 -44.37
N ILE A 275 -31.28 -61.69 -43.97
CA ILE A 275 -32.25 -61.92 -42.89
C ILE A 275 -31.75 -61.33 -41.56
N ILE A 276 -30.47 -61.52 -41.22
CA ILE A 276 -29.86 -60.95 -40.01
C ILE A 276 -29.85 -59.42 -40.05
N GLN A 277 -29.51 -58.84 -41.20
CA GLN A 277 -29.45 -57.39 -41.37
C GLN A 277 -30.85 -56.75 -41.28
N GLU A 278 -31.87 -57.36 -41.87
CA GLU A 278 -33.26 -56.92 -41.74
C GLU A 278 -33.77 -57.05 -40.31
N TYR A 279 -33.39 -58.12 -39.58
CA TYR A 279 -33.72 -58.27 -38.16
C TYR A 279 -33.08 -57.17 -37.28
N LEU A 280 -31.80 -56.89 -37.47
CA LEU A 280 -31.07 -55.87 -36.68
C LEU A 280 -31.55 -54.44 -36.99
N THR A 281 -31.98 -54.17 -38.22
CA THR A 281 -32.39 -52.83 -38.67
C THR A 281 -33.87 -52.54 -38.40
N ASN A 282 -34.76 -53.48 -38.71
CA ASN A 282 -36.22 -53.28 -38.64
C ASN A 282 -36.84 -53.79 -37.35
N ASN A 283 -36.06 -54.51 -36.51
CA ASN A 283 -36.47 -54.95 -35.19
C ASN A 283 -37.68 -55.93 -35.19
N ASP A 284 -37.94 -56.60 -36.31
CA ASP A 284 -39.09 -57.48 -36.52
C ASP A 284 -38.73 -58.95 -36.27
N GLU A 285 -39.39 -59.57 -35.29
CA GLU A 285 -39.14 -60.97 -34.89
C GLU A 285 -39.45 -62.00 -35.98
N TYR A 286 -40.21 -61.62 -37.00
CA TYR A 286 -40.46 -62.46 -38.17
C TYR A 286 -39.17 -62.96 -38.82
N TYR A 287 -38.15 -62.10 -38.97
CA TYR A 287 -36.87 -62.45 -39.57
C TYR A 287 -36.03 -63.36 -38.68
N LEU A 288 -36.12 -63.22 -37.36
CA LEU A 288 -35.44 -64.11 -36.42
C LEU A 288 -35.96 -65.55 -36.53
N HIS A 289 -37.26 -65.72 -36.80
CA HIS A 289 -37.89 -67.04 -36.89
C HIS A 289 -37.55 -67.78 -38.20
N GLN A 290 -37.10 -67.07 -39.23
CA GLN A 290 -36.64 -67.64 -40.50
C GLN A 290 -35.28 -68.33 -40.40
N ILE A 291 -34.50 -68.05 -39.35
CA ILE A 291 -33.19 -68.68 -39.14
C ILE A 291 -33.42 -70.11 -38.62
N PRO A 292 -33.06 -71.16 -39.38
CA PRO A 292 -33.42 -72.53 -39.04
C PRO A 292 -32.73 -73.03 -37.76
N GLU A 293 -31.51 -72.55 -37.49
CA GLU A 293 -30.69 -73.03 -36.38
C GLU A 293 -30.99 -72.28 -35.07
N LYS A 294 -31.28 -73.03 -34.00
CA LYS A 294 -31.63 -72.47 -32.68
C LYS A 294 -30.45 -71.75 -32.02
N GLN A 295 -29.23 -72.25 -32.18
CA GLN A 295 -28.03 -71.65 -31.58
C GLN A 295 -27.70 -70.32 -32.24
N LEU A 296 -27.77 -70.26 -33.57
CA LEU A 296 -27.55 -69.03 -34.34
C LEU A 296 -28.54 -67.92 -33.97
N ARG A 297 -29.84 -68.27 -33.83
CA ARG A 297 -30.88 -67.33 -33.34
C ARG A 297 -30.52 -66.73 -31.99
N THR A 298 -30.07 -67.54 -31.04
CA THR A 298 -29.66 -67.08 -29.70
C THR A 298 -28.45 -66.14 -29.78
N CYS A 299 -27.44 -66.46 -30.59
CA CYS A 299 -26.25 -65.60 -30.77
C CYS A 299 -26.63 -64.23 -31.34
N ILE A 300 -27.51 -64.18 -32.35
CA ILE A 300 -27.96 -62.94 -32.97
C ILE A 300 -28.79 -62.09 -31.99
N GLN A 301 -29.61 -62.73 -31.16
CA GLN A 301 -30.34 -62.05 -30.08
C GLN A 301 -29.38 -61.38 -29.08
N ILE A 302 -28.34 -62.10 -28.64
CA ILE A 302 -27.33 -61.57 -27.71
C ILE A 302 -26.58 -60.39 -28.34
N ILE A 303 -26.19 -60.49 -29.62
CA ILE A 303 -25.51 -59.40 -30.34
C ILE A 303 -26.41 -58.16 -30.37
N LYS A 304 -27.69 -58.32 -30.67
CA LYS A 304 -28.67 -57.22 -30.68
C LYS A 304 -28.83 -56.58 -29.30
N ASP A 305 -28.91 -57.38 -28.24
CA ASP A 305 -29.02 -56.89 -26.88
C ASP A 305 -27.76 -56.10 -26.47
N ILE A 306 -26.56 -56.51 -26.90
CA ILE A 306 -25.31 -55.76 -26.69
C ILE A 306 -25.35 -54.41 -27.41
N PHE A 307 -25.83 -54.36 -28.66
CA PHE A 307 -25.93 -53.10 -29.41
C PHE A 307 -27.04 -52.17 -28.89
N GLN A 308 -28.10 -52.70 -28.27
CA GLN A 308 -29.18 -51.88 -27.68
C GLN A 308 -28.88 -51.45 -26.22
N THR A 309 -28.01 -52.15 -25.50
CA THR A 309 -27.64 -51.83 -24.11
C THR A 309 -26.59 -50.72 -23.96
N ILE A 310 -26.08 -50.16 -25.07
CA ILE A 310 -25.29 -48.92 -25.07
C ILE A 310 -26.20 -47.76 -25.51
N PRO A 311 -27.02 -47.16 -24.62
CA PRO A 311 -27.88 -46.07 -25.03
C PRO A 311 -27.03 -44.82 -25.28
N SER A 312 -27.14 -44.29 -26.50
CA SER A 312 -26.71 -42.97 -26.99
C SER A 312 -26.97 -41.79 -26.03
N ARG A 313 -27.83 -41.99 -25.03
CA ARG A 313 -28.13 -41.03 -23.95
C ARG A 313 -26.98 -40.86 -22.95
N GLN A 314 -26.32 -41.93 -22.51
CA GLN A 314 -25.20 -41.80 -21.56
C GLN A 314 -24.00 -41.08 -22.20
N LEU A 315 -23.74 -41.33 -23.49
CA LEU A 315 -22.70 -40.64 -24.25
C LEU A 315 -23.01 -39.16 -24.53
N LYS A 316 -24.29 -38.78 -24.65
CA LYS A 316 -24.69 -37.38 -24.84
C LYS A 316 -24.75 -36.58 -23.54
N GLU A 317 -25.21 -37.17 -22.43
CA GLU A 317 -25.20 -36.50 -21.11
C GLU A 317 -23.78 -36.26 -20.58
N ILE A 318 -22.85 -37.20 -20.81
CA ILE A 318 -21.43 -37.01 -20.44
C ILE A 318 -20.79 -35.90 -21.30
N LYS A 319 -21.13 -35.81 -22.60
CA LYS A 319 -20.61 -34.73 -23.47
C LYS A 319 -21.25 -33.37 -23.23
N SER A 320 -22.54 -33.30 -22.86
CA SER A 320 -23.26 -32.03 -22.68
C SER A 320 -23.07 -31.42 -21.28
N GLN A 321 -22.93 -32.22 -20.23
CA GLN A 321 -22.77 -31.70 -18.87
C GLN A 321 -21.32 -31.37 -18.49
N GLN A 322 -20.30 -32.02 -19.09
CA GLN A 322 -18.90 -31.78 -18.71
C GLN A 322 -18.13 -30.78 -19.58
N PHE A 323 -18.62 -30.41 -20.79
CA PHE A 323 -17.81 -29.62 -21.74
C PHE A 323 -18.38 -28.25 -22.16
N GLN A 324 -19.64 -27.91 -21.84
CA GLN A 324 -20.25 -26.64 -22.29
C GLN A 324 -20.36 -25.56 -21.21
N GLN A 325 -20.58 -25.91 -19.94
CA GLN A 325 -20.70 -24.89 -18.89
C GLN A 325 -19.39 -24.12 -18.57
N PRO A 326 -18.19 -24.75 -18.56
CA PRO A 326 -16.95 -24.02 -18.28
C PRO A 326 -16.52 -23.06 -19.39
N LYS A 327 -16.92 -23.31 -20.65
CA LYS A 327 -16.51 -22.49 -21.80
C LYS A 327 -17.23 -21.14 -21.85
N GLN A 328 -18.54 -21.13 -21.63
CA GLN A 328 -19.33 -19.88 -21.62
C GLN A 328 -18.93 -18.94 -20.47
N ILE A 329 -18.67 -19.49 -19.28
CA ILE A 329 -18.23 -18.71 -18.12
C ILE A 329 -16.85 -18.08 -18.35
N ASN A 330 -15.92 -18.80 -19.01
CA ASN A 330 -14.59 -18.28 -19.30
C ASN A 330 -14.62 -17.18 -20.36
N GLU A 331 -15.42 -17.33 -21.42
CA GLU A 331 -15.60 -16.30 -22.45
C GLU A 331 -16.23 -15.02 -21.86
N GLU A 332 -17.21 -15.16 -20.98
CA GLU A 332 -17.84 -14.02 -20.29
C GLU A 332 -16.86 -13.31 -19.33
N ILE A 333 -16.05 -14.06 -18.57
CA ILE A 333 -14.98 -13.48 -17.73
C ILE A 333 -13.94 -12.76 -18.59
N GLU A 334 -13.57 -13.31 -19.76
CA GLU A 334 -12.57 -12.72 -20.64
C GLU A 334 -13.07 -11.44 -21.33
N ILE A 335 -14.34 -11.40 -21.75
CA ILE A 335 -15.00 -10.18 -22.27
C ILE A 335 -15.05 -9.10 -21.18
N ASN A 336 -15.52 -9.45 -19.98
CA ASN A 336 -15.59 -8.53 -18.86
C ASN A 336 -14.17 -8.03 -18.46
N LEU A 337 -13.14 -8.87 -18.53
CA LEU A 337 -11.76 -8.48 -18.24
C LEU A 337 -11.26 -7.41 -19.22
N GLN A 338 -11.62 -7.52 -20.50
CA GLN A 338 -11.27 -6.50 -21.49
C GLN A 338 -11.94 -5.16 -21.21
N GLU A 339 -13.22 -5.16 -20.82
CA GLU A 339 -13.93 -3.93 -20.46
C GLU A 339 -13.35 -3.27 -19.21
N VAL A 340 -13.05 -4.06 -18.18
CA VAL A 340 -12.42 -3.57 -16.95
C VAL A 340 -11.01 -3.02 -17.22
N ARG A 341 -10.24 -3.63 -18.13
CA ARG A 341 -8.94 -3.10 -18.58
C ARG A 341 -9.07 -1.78 -19.35
N LYS A 342 -10.08 -1.62 -20.20
CA LYS A 342 -10.38 -0.33 -20.85
C LYS A 342 -10.72 0.75 -19.81
N LYS A 343 -11.50 0.41 -18.79
CA LYS A 343 -11.84 1.32 -17.68
C LYS A 343 -10.58 1.72 -16.88
N ARG A 344 -9.66 0.78 -16.62
CA ARG A 344 -8.35 1.06 -16.02
C ARG A 344 -7.54 2.07 -16.83
N GLU A 345 -7.43 1.87 -18.14
CA GLU A 345 -6.69 2.78 -19.03
C GLU A 345 -7.31 4.18 -19.07
N PHE A 346 -8.64 4.26 -19.06
CA PHE A 346 -9.36 5.53 -18.98
C PHE A 346 -9.03 6.29 -17.70
N LEU A 347 -9.12 5.65 -16.53
CA LEU A 347 -8.78 6.27 -15.24
C LEU A 347 -7.33 6.74 -15.19
N ILE A 348 -6.38 5.95 -15.71
CA ILE A 348 -4.96 6.36 -15.78
C ILE A 348 -4.79 7.61 -16.64
N LYS A 349 -5.48 7.68 -17.79
CA LYS A 349 -5.44 8.86 -18.67
C LYS A 349 -6.04 10.09 -17.97
N GLU A 350 -7.16 9.93 -17.28
CA GLU A 350 -7.85 11.03 -16.59
C GLU A 350 -7.02 11.57 -15.42
N ILE A 351 -6.44 10.69 -14.59
CA ILE A 351 -5.52 11.06 -13.51
C ILE A 351 -4.32 11.83 -14.07
N LYS A 352 -3.72 11.36 -15.17
CA LYS A 352 -2.61 12.06 -15.84
C LYS A 352 -3.02 13.45 -16.33
N GLN A 353 -4.18 13.58 -16.96
CA GLN A 353 -4.68 14.87 -17.43
C GLN A 353 -4.92 15.86 -16.29
N LYS A 354 -5.51 15.41 -15.17
CA LYS A 354 -5.75 16.29 -14.00
C LYS A 354 -4.44 16.68 -13.31
N MET A 355 -3.47 15.77 -13.18
CA MET A 355 -2.13 16.12 -12.70
C MET A 355 -1.42 17.12 -13.62
N GLU A 356 -1.56 16.95 -14.94
CA GLU A 356 -0.97 17.87 -15.91
C GLU A 356 -1.59 19.27 -15.85
N ARG A 357 -2.90 19.38 -15.53
CA ARG A 357 -3.57 20.66 -15.27
C ARG A 357 -2.99 21.37 -14.03
N ILE A 358 -2.75 20.64 -12.94
CA ILE A 358 -2.10 21.18 -11.74
C ILE A 358 -0.70 21.73 -12.08
N VAL A 359 0.09 20.99 -12.86
CA VAL A 359 1.45 21.39 -13.21
C VAL A 359 1.49 22.56 -14.19
N LYS A 360 0.50 22.69 -15.09
CA LYS A 360 0.43 23.75 -16.12
C LYS A 360 -0.27 25.03 -15.66
N GLN A 361 -0.90 25.04 -14.48
CA GLN A 361 -1.52 26.25 -13.94
C GLN A 361 -0.47 27.32 -13.64
N LYS A 362 -0.57 28.46 -14.34
CA LYS A 362 0.34 29.61 -14.18
C LYS A 362 0.02 30.48 -12.97
N GLU A 363 -1.22 30.43 -12.49
CA GLU A 363 -1.68 31.14 -11.29
C GLU A 363 -2.14 30.12 -10.26
N PHE A 364 -1.60 30.22 -9.04
CA PHE A 364 -1.88 29.26 -7.98
C PHE A 364 -3.18 29.62 -7.27
N ASN A 365 -4.28 28.96 -7.65
CA ASN A 365 -5.54 29.02 -6.94
C ASN A 365 -5.64 27.84 -5.96
N ILE A 366 -5.54 28.13 -4.66
CA ILE A 366 -5.58 27.12 -3.58
C ILE A 366 -6.87 26.31 -3.61
N MET A 367 -8.00 26.93 -3.96
CA MET A 367 -9.30 26.26 -3.94
C MET A 367 -9.39 25.24 -5.08
N GLU A 368 -9.03 25.67 -6.30
CA GLU A 368 -8.99 24.81 -7.49
C GLU A 368 -7.94 23.70 -7.39
N PHE A 369 -6.79 23.99 -6.76
CA PHE A 369 -5.76 23.00 -6.46
C PHE A 369 -6.28 21.91 -5.51
N ASN A 370 -6.92 22.31 -4.42
CA ASN A 370 -7.48 21.37 -3.44
C ASN A 370 -8.61 20.51 -4.03
N ASP A 371 -9.44 21.08 -4.91
CA ASP A 371 -10.50 20.35 -5.60
C ASP A 371 -9.93 19.35 -6.60
N LEU A 372 -8.97 19.75 -7.45
CA LEU A 372 -8.27 18.84 -8.36
C LEU A 372 -7.51 17.74 -7.60
N GLN A 373 -6.92 18.07 -6.45
CA GLN A 373 -6.22 17.08 -5.61
C GLN A 373 -7.20 16.07 -5.01
N ARG A 374 -8.40 16.50 -4.60
CA ARG A 374 -9.46 15.60 -4.11
C ARG A 374 -9.95 14.67 -5.22
N GLU A 375 -10.23 15.22 -6.41
CA GLU A 375 -10.66 14.44 -7.57
C GLU A 375 -9.61 13.40 -7.99
N ILE A 376 -8.32 13.76 -7.98
CA ILE A 376 -7.22 12.82 -8.25
C ILE A 376 -7.20 11.68 -7.22
N GLU A 377 -7.42 11.99 -5.95
CA GLU A 377 -7.40 10.97 -4.89
C GLU A 377 -8.62 10.04 -4.97
N GLU A 378 -9.79 10.55 -5.36
CA GLU A 378 -10.98 9.74 -5.65
C GLU A 378 -10.74 8.82 -6.87
N LEU A 379 -10.18 9.34 -7.96
CA LEU A 379 -9.84 8.53 -9.13
C LEU A 379 -8.78 7.47 -8.83
N LYS A 380 -7.81 7.74 -7.96
CA LYS A 380 -6.83 6.74 -7.49
C LYS A 380 -7.48 5.62 -6.68
N LYS A 381 -8.45 5.95 -5.83
CA LYS A 381 -9.23 4.93 -5.08
C LYS A 381 -10.03 4.06 -6.04
N GLU A 382 -10.68 4.65 -7.04
CA GLU A 382 -11.40 3.89 -8.07
C GLU A 382 -10.44 3.01 -8.89
N LEU A 383 -9.27 3.54 -9.26
CA LEU A 383 -8.24 2.77 -9.96
C LEU A 383 -7.78 1.55 -9.15
N SER A 384 -7.53 1.72 -7.85
CA SER A 384 -7.15 0.63 -6.95
C SER A 384 -8.25 -0.44 -6.83
N SER A 385 -9.52 -0.01 -6.78
CA SER A 385 -10.66 -0.95 -6.80
C SER A 385 -10.72 -1.75 -8.11
N ILE A 386 -10.45 -1.11 -9.25
CA ILE A 386 -10.40 -1.78 -10.56
C ILE A 386 -9.22 -2.73 -10.65
N GLU A 387 -8.04 -2.38 -10.14
CA GLU A 387 -6.87 -3.26 -10.14
C GLU A 387 -7.10 -4.51 -9.28
N ASN A 388 -7.77 -4.38 -8.14
CA ASN A 388 -8.21 -5.52 -7.32
C ASN A 388 -9.20 -6.41 -8.08
N LEU A 389 -10.15 -5.83 -8.82
CA LEU A 389 -11.12 -6.59 -9.63
C LEU A 389 -10.43 -7.36 -10.75
N ILE A 390 -9.48 -6.74 -11.47
CA ILE A 390 -8.68 -7.41 -12.51
C ILE A 390 -7.93 -8.60 -11.90
N GLN A 391 -7.30 -8.43 -10.74
CA GLN A 391 -6.55 -9.50 -10.09
C GLN A 391 -7.45 -10.67 -9.68
N GLN A 392 -8.65 -10.40 -9.18
CA GLN A 392 -9.65 -11.43 -8.84
C GLN A 392 -10.13 -12.19 -10.07
N MET A 393 -10.38 -11.49 -11.18
CA MET A 393 -10.81 -12.10 -12.45
C MET A 393 -9.68 -12.94 -13.07
N GLU A 394 -8.43 -12.47 -13.02
CA GLU A 394 -7.26 -13.22 -13.49
C GLU A 394 -6.99 -14.48 -12.64
N GLN A 395 -7.16 -14.39 -11.32
CA GLN A 395 -7.08 -15.57 -10.44
C GLN A 395 -8.18 -16.59 -10.75
N SER A 396 -9.40 -16.12 -11.03
CA SER A 396 -10.52 -16.99 -11.42
C SER A 396 -10.26 -17.73 -12.74
N LEU A 397 -9.58 -17.08 -13.70
CA LEU A 397 -9.13 -17.73 -14.93
C LEU A 397 -7.98 -18.73 -14.71
N LEU A 398 -7.09 -18.49 -13.74
CA LEU A 398 -5.95 -19.36 -13.43
C LEU A 398 -6.33 -20.63 -12.66
N LEU A 399 -7.35 -20.55 -11.80
CA LEU A 399 -7.83 -21.66 -10.97
C LEU A 399 -8.70 -22.67 -11.74
N ASN A 400 -8.92 -22.45 -13.04
CA ASN A 400 -9.76 -23.32 -13.86
C ASN A 400 -8.95 -24.50 -14.45
N PRO A 401 -9.13 -25.74 -13.98
CA PRO A 401 -8.27 -26.89 -14.32
C PRO A 401 -8.35 -27.32 -15.80
N HIS A 402 -9.33 -26.83 -16.56
CA HIS A 402 -9.57 -27.23 -17.94
C HIS A 402 -8.80 -26.41 -18.99
N ARG A 403 -8.16 -25.29 -18.62
CA ARG A 403 -7.36 -24.48 -19.59
C ARG A 403 -6.02 -25.11 -19.94
N ASN A 404 -5.48 -25.97 -19.07
CA ASN A 404 -4.21 -26.68 -19.30
C ASN A 404 -4.39 -28.07 -19.92
N SER A 405 -5.61 -28.43 -20.33
CA SER A 405 -5.95 -29.72 -20.94
C SER A 405 -6.46 -29.54 -22.37
N CYS A 406 -5.70 -28.82 -23.19
CA CYS A 406 -5.86 -28.86 -24.65
C CYS A 406 -4.66 -29.57 -25.26
N VAL A 407 -4.67 -30.91 -25.21
CA VAL A 407 -4.02 -31.70 -26.26
C VAL A 407 -5.03 -31.72 -27.41
N SER A 408 -4.83 -30.85 -28.41
CA SER A 408 -5.49 -30.99 -29.70
C SER A 408 -4.85 -32.19 -30.41
N PHE A 409 -5.63 -33.21 -30.70
CA PHE A 409 -5.27 -34.17 -31.73
C PHE A 409 -5.59 -33.50 -33.06
N ASP A 410 -4.56 -33.03 -33.75
CA ASP A 410 -4.70 -32.68 -35.16
C ASP A 410 -4.97 -33.97 -35.94
N ASN A 411 -6.15 -34.04 -36.55
CA ASN A 411 -6.69 -35.20 -37.23
C ASN A 411 -6.13 -35.38 -38.66
N GLU A 412 -4.95 -34.85 -38.96
CA GLU A 412 -4.37 -34.87 -40.31
C GLU A 412 -3.33 -35.99 -40.53
N GLU A 413 -3.00 -36.80 -39.51
CA GLU A 413 -1.99 -37.88 -39.65
C GLU A 413 -2.55 -39.27 -39.99
N PHE A 414 -3.84 -39.40 -40.31
CA PHE A 414 -4.42 -40.65 -40.84
C PHE A 414 -5.19 -40.40 -42.13
N GLN A 415 -4.46 -40.22 -43.23
CA GLN A 415 -4.92 -40.54 -44.59
C GLN A 415 -3.89 -41.36 -45.33
#